data_AF-A0A1Y4JLP0-F1
#
_entry.id   AF-A0A1Y4JLP0-F1
#
_cell.length_a   1.000
_cell.length_b   1.000
_cell.length_c   1.000
_cell.angle_alpha   90.00
_cell.angle_beta   90.00
_cell.angle_gamma   90.00
#
_symmetry.space_group_name_H-M   'P 1'
#
loop_
_entity.id
_entity.type
_entity.pdbx_description
1 polymer ?
#
loop_
_entity_poly.entity_id
_entity_poly.type
_entity_poly.pdbx_seq_one_letter_code
_entity_poly.pdbx_strand_id
1 'polypeptide(L)'
;MIVTDALDSIYGKREKYFTRMKELYKTCSNRYKRADIIGACRLTDVMQSLAYAPGVLDSQWQDTCYRQMWQFVEQKSRIVKNWDIPQWLWCVACSCYPLSDESAGEECFLRFRQQLEKWIIDWDTDGQWQNLSVCKALQRLRVLNGNSYMFLDDAYDNIICAIYHYYRMRVPLKGNIDTCIVKQAGMLYEQAGITKAYPADWDTMKAVVRFMSACLLKLRADSDEWLYALSVLIENKCQHIMKEVSRQIDSCHYVYP
;
A
#
# COMPACT_ATOMS: atom_id res chain seq x y z
N MET A 1 -15.31 23.98 5.30
CA MET A 1 -14.07 24.62 4.82
C MET A 1 -13.16 24.79 6.02
N ILE A 2 -12.24 23.84 6.27
CA ILE A 2 -11.28 23.94 7.37
C ILE A 2 -10.20 24.92 6.93
N VAL A 3 -9.96 25.96 7.73
CA VAL A 3 -8.93 26.97 7.46
C VAL A 3 -7.56 26.27 7.49
N THR A 4 -6.97 26.07 6.31
CA THR A 4 -5.77 25.25 6.14
C THR A 4 -4.50 25.97 6.58
N ASP A 5 -4.44 27.29 6.56
CA ASP A 5 -3.18 28.03 6.77
C ASP A 5 -2.76 28.12 8.25
N ALA A 6 -3.66 27.80 9.18
CA ALA A 6 -3.44 27.92 10.62
C ALA A 6 -2.36 26.97 11.19
N LEU A 7 -1.93 25.97 10.42
CA LEU A 7 -1.03 24.90 10.88
C LEU A 7 0.37 24.94 10.25
N ASP A 8 0.60 25.80 9.25
CA ASP A 8 1.88 25.88 8.53
C ASP A 8 3.03 26.38 9.42
N SER A 9 2.72 27.21 10.42
CA SER A 9 3.69 27.68 11.43
C SER A 9 4.10 26.58 12.41
N ILE A 10 3.26 25.56 12.61
CA ILE A 10 3.48 24.46 13.57
C ILE A 10 4.13 23.27 12.87
N TYR A 11 3.66 22.92 11.67
CA TYR A 11 4.06 21.69 10.96
C TYR A 11 4.88 21.95 9.67
N GLY A 12 5.16 23.22 9.36
CA GLY A 12 5.96 23.64 8.21
C GLY A 12 5.13 23.95 6.96
N LYS A 13 5.70 24.74 6.05
CA LYS A 13 5.04 25.20 4.83
C LYS A 13 4.73 24.04 3.89
N ARG A 14 3.46 23.91 3.49
CA ARG A 14 2.99 22.87 2.54
C ARG A 14 3.76 22.88 1.22
N GLU A 15 4.11 24.05 0.72
CA GLU A 15 4.86 24.25 -0.52
C GLU A 15 6.18 23.46 -0.53
N LYS A 16 6.91 23.43 0.58
CA LYS A 16 8.18 22.69 0.68
C LYS A 16 7.97 21.18 0.51
N TYR A 17 6.89 20.65 1.07
CA TYR A 17 6.52 19.24 0.92
C TYR A 17 6.12 18.93 -0.53
N PHE A 18 5.32 19.79 -1.17
CA PHE A 18 4.95 19.61 -2.58
C PHE A 18 6.15 19.63 -3.52
N THR A 19 7.07 20.58 -3.34
CA THR A 19 8.32 20.64 -4.11
C THR A 19 9.11 19.34 -3.97
N ARG A 20 9.24 18.82 -2.74
CA ARG A 20 9.97 17.57 -2.51
C ARG A 20 9.30 16.35 -3.13
N MET A 21 7.96 16.29 -3.10
CA MET A 21 7.22 15.22 -3.77
C MET A 21 7.40 15.26 -5.30
N LYS A 22 7.37 16.45 -5.92
CA LYS A 22 7.63 16.61 -7.36
C LYS A 22 9.07 16.22 -7.75
N GLU A 23 10.06 16.57 -6.93
CA GLU A 23 11.46 16.13 -7.12
C GLU A 23 11.60 14.61 -7.07
N LEU A 24 10.95 13.98 -6.08
CA LEU A 24 10.97 12.52 -5.94
C LEU A 24 10.25 11.85 -7.11
N TYR A 25 9.09 12.36 -7.53
CA TYR A 25 8.36 11.88 -8.71
C TYR A 25 9.23 11.92 -9.96
N LYS A 26 9.93 13.04 -10.21
CA LYS A 26 10.87 13.17 -11.34
C LYS A 26 11.99 12.13 -11.26
N THR A 27 12.53 11.89 -10.07
CA THR A 27 13.56 10.87 -9.84
C THR A 27 13.04 9.46 -10.15
N CYS A 28 11.85 9.12 -9.66
CA CYS A 28 11.18 7.85 -9.93
C CYS A 28 10.89 7.66 -11.43
N SER A 29 10.35 8.69 -12.09
CA SER A 29 10.06 8.67 -13.53
C SER A 29 11.33 8.45 -14.37
N ASN A 30 12.45 9.05 -13.99
CA ASN A 30 13.72 8.81 -14.67
C ASN A 30 14.24 7.37 -14.49
N ARG A 31 14.09 6.80 -13.30
CA ARG A 31 14.46 5.38 -13.03
C ARG A 31 13.53 4.41 -13.74
N TYR A 32 12.24 4.73 -13.82
CA TYR A 32 11.20 3.91 -14.45
C TYR A 32 11.54 3.56 -15.90
N LYS A 33 12.09 4.52 -16.66
CA LYS A 33 12.49 4.34 -18.07
C LYS A 33 13.49 3.20 -18.31
N ARG A 34 14.22 2.78 -17.28
CA ARG A 34 15.27 1.74 -17.36
C ARG A 34 14.96 0.52 -16.48
N ALA A 35 13.79 0.50 -15.85
CA ALA A 35 13.44 -0.54 -14.91
C ALA A 35 12.98 -1.81 -15.62
N ASP A 36 13.23 -2.96 -14.99
CA ASP A 36 12.57 -4.22 -15.34
C ASP A 36 11.08 -4.15 -14.96
N ILE A 37 10.32 -5.21 -15.24
CA ILE A 37 8.86 -5.20 -15.00
C ILE A 37 8.51 -4.97 -13.52
N ILE A 38 9.23 -5.61 -12.60
CA ILE A 38 8.96 -5.50 -11.15
C ILE A 38 9.34 -4.10 -10.65
N GLY A 39 10.51 -3.60 -11.04
CA GLY A 39 10.95 -2.25 -10.73
C GLY A 39 10.01 -1.20 -11.29
N ALA A 40 9.53 -1.38 -12.52
CA ALA A 40 8.54 -0.49 -13.14
C ALA A 40 7.23 -0.48 -12.34
N CYS A 41 6.69 -1.64 -11.95
CA CYS A 41 5.48 -1.71 -11.12
C CYS A 41 5.66 -0.95 -9.79
N ARG A 42 6.78 -1.16 -9.09
CA ARG A 42 7.07 -0.48 -7.81
C ARG A 42 7.20 1.03 -7.99
N LEU A 43 7.87 1.47 -9.05
CA LEU A 43 8.03 2.90 -9.32
C LEU A 43 6.71 3.56 -9.71
N THR A 44 5.85 2.85 -10.44
CA THR A 44 4.49 3.30 -10.75
C THR A 44 3.65 3.48 -9.48
N ASP A 45 3.68 2.50 -8.55
CA ASP A 45 2.99 2.60 -7.25
C ASP A 45 3.44 3.81 -6.43
N VAL A 46 4.76 4.07 -6.38
CA VAL A 46 5.33 5.26 -5.71
C VAL A 46 4.91 6.56 -6.41
N MET A 47 5.00 6.61 -7.74
CA MET A 47 4.60 7.79 -8.52
C MET A 47 3.12 8.13 -8.30
N GLN A 48 2.25 7.11 -8.28
CA GLN A 48 0.83 7.28 -7.99
C GLN A 48 0.62 7.78 -6.56
N SER A 49 1.26 7.17 -5.57
CA SER A 49 1.17 7.60 -4.17
C SER A 49 1.56 9.07 -3.98
N LEU A 50 2.55 9.57 -4.74
CA LEU A 50 2.97 10.97 -4.71
C LEU A 50 1.97 11.91 -5.39
N ALA A 51 1.43 11.53 -6.55
CA ALA A 51 0.49 12.37 -7.31
C ALA A 51 -0.89 12.48 -6.64
N TYR A 52 -1.30 11.42 -5.93
CA TYR A 52 -2.58 11.33 -5.22
C TYR A 52 -2.45 11.50 -3.71
N ALA A 53 -1.30 11.96 -3.21
CA ALA A 53 -1.12 12.24 -1.80
C ALA A 53 -2.15 13.27 -1.29
N PRO A 54 -2.68 13.12 -0.06
CA PRO A 54 -3.60 14.09 0.52
C PRO A 54 -3.06 15.52 0.46
N GLY A 55 -3.88 16.44 -0.06
CA GLY A 55 -3.52 17.85 -0.24
C GLY A 55 -2.90 18.20 -1.59
N VAL A 56 -2.56 17.22 -2.44
CA VAL A 56 -2.19 17.49 -3.83
C VAL A 56 -3.45 17.84 -4.62
N LEU A 57 -3.54 19.10 -5.07
CA LEU A 57 -4.66 19.62 -5.89
C LEU A 57 -4.25 19.93 -7.34
N ASP A 58 -3.09 19.42 -7.76
CA ASP A 58 -2.55 19.60 -9.11
C ASP A 58 -3.13 18.53 -10.06
N SER A 59 -4.32 18.82 -10.61
CA SER A 59 -5.05 17.89 -11.48
C SER A 59 -4.27 17.53 -12.74
N GLN A 60 -3.48 18.45 -13.30
CA GLN A 60 -2.66 18.17 -14.47
C GLN A 60 -1.57 17.13 -14.15
N TRP A 61 -0.94 17.22 -12.98
CA TRP A 61 0.02 16.21 -12.52
C TRP A 61 -0.66 14.86 -12.29
N GLN A 62 -1.83 14.84 -11.65
CA GLN A 62 -2.63 13.62 -11.45
C GLN A 62 -3.00 12.94 -12.76
N ASP A 63 -3.55 13.69 -13.72
CA ASP A 63 -3.89 13.20 -15.06
C ASP A 63 -2.67 12.64 -15.80
N THR A 64 -1.52 13.29 -15.64
CA THR A 64 -0.27 12.85 -16.27
C THR A 64 0.20 11.52 -15.67
N CYS A 65 0.12 11.38 -14.35
CA CYS A 65 0.43 10.14 -13.67
C CYS A 65 -0.53 9.02 -14.07
N TYR A 66 -1.84 9.30 -14.11
CA TYR A 66 -2.86 8.34 -14.52
C TYR A 66 -2.63 7.83 -15.94
N ARG A 67 -2.45 8.73 -16.91
CA ARG A 67 -2.17 8.35 -18.30
C ARG A 67 -0.92 7.49 -18.44
N GLN A 68 0.16 7.84 -17.73
CA GLN A 68 1.39 7.06 -17.75
C GLN A 68 1.17 5.64 -17.20
N MET A 69 0.40 5.52 -16.12
CA MET A 69 0.07 4.24 -15.49
C MET A 69 -0.82 3.38 -16.41
N TRP A 70 -1.83 3.98 -17.05
CA TRP A 70 -2.68 3.29 -18.01
C TRP A 70 -1.88 2.77 -19.21
N GLN A 71 -1.04 3.62 -19.81
CA GLN A 71 -0.15 3.22 -20.91
C GLN A 71 0.79 2.07 -20.52
N PHE A 72 1.30 2.08 -19.29
CA PHE A 72 2.10 0.97 -18.76
C PHE A 72 1.29 -0.32 -18.73
N VAL A 73 0.07 -0.29 -18.17
CA VAL A 73 -0.80 -1.47 -18.10
C VAL A 73 -1.17 -1.97 -19.49
N GLU A 74 -1.54 -1.09 -20.40
CA GLU A 74 -1.92 -1.47 -21.77
C GLU A 74 -0.75 -2.14 -22.51
N GLN A 75 0.44 -1.52 -22.48
CA GLN A 75 1.62 -2.06 -23.16
C GLN A 75 2.09 -3.38 -22.56
N LYS A 76 2.07 -3.49 -21.22
CA LYS A 76 2.58 -4.67 -20.53
C LYS A 76 1.60 -5.83 -20.54
N SER A 77 0.29 -5.60 -20.58
CA SER A 77 -0.72 -6.67 -20.67
C SER A 77 -0.53 -7.55 -21.90
N ARG A 78 0.02 -7.00 -22.99
CA ARG A 78 0.32 -7.74 -24.24
C ARG A 78 1.52 -8.68 -24.12
N ILE A 79 2.42 -8.47 -23.16
CA ILE A 79 3.67 -9.23 -23.03
C ILE A 79 3.79 -10.01 -21.71
N VAL A 80 3.07 -9.60 -20.65
CA VAL A 80 3.04 -10.31 -19.38
C VAL A 80 2.18 -11.56 -19.54
N LYS A 81 2.86 -12.70 -19.73
CA LYS A 81 2.21 -14.01 -19.84
C LYS A 81 1.87 -14.60 -18.47
N ASN A 82 2.71 -14.34 -17.46
CA ASN A 82 2.49 -14.80 -16.09
C ASN A 82 1.83 -13.69 -15.26
N TRP A 83 0.55 -13.87 -14.94
CA TRP A 83 -0.23 -12.92 -14.15
C TRP A 83 -0.07 -13.14 -12.63
N ASP A 84 0.70 -14.13 -12.19
CA ASP A 84 1.01 -14.40 -10.78
C ASP A 84 2.09 -13.47 -10.19
N ILE A 85 2.15 -12.22 -10.65
CA ILE A 85 3.06 -11.18 -10.16
C ILE A 85 2.23 -10.16 -9.37
N PRO A 86 2.26 -10.18 -8.02
CA PRO A 86 1.41 -9.30 -7.23
C PRO A 86 1.59 -7.81 -7.51
N GLN A 87 2.82 -7.35 -7.77
CA GLN A 87 3.08 -5.95 -8.09
C GLN A 87 2.44 -5.53 -9.42
N TRP A 88 2.36 -6.44 -10.39
CA TRP A 88 1.70 -6.20 -11.66
C TRP A 88 0.19 -6.09 -11.47
N LEU A 89 -0.41 -7.04 -10.76
CA LEU A 89 -1.85 -7.02 -10.46
C LEU A 89 -2.25 -5.78 -9.65
N TRP A 90 -1.38 -5.32 -8.75
CA TRP A 90 -1.60 -4.05 -8.05
C TRP A 90 -1.66 -2.87 -9.02
N CYS A 91 -0.74 -2.76 -9.97
CA CYS A 91 -0.80 -1.73 -11.00
C CYS A 91 -2.09 -1.81 -11.85
N VAL A 92 -2.56 -3.02 -12.16
CA VAL A 92 -3.84 -3.20 -12.86
C VAL A 92 -5.00 -2.68 -12.00
N ALA A 93 -5.08 -3.07 -10.73
CA ALA A 93 -6.12 -2.60 -9.81
C ALA A 93 -6.12 -1.07 -9.69
N CYS A 94 -4.94 -0.47 -9.50
CA CYS A 94 -4.77 0.98 -9.43
C CYS A 94 -5.19 1.70 -10.72
N SER A 95 -4.91 1.13 -11.89
CA SER A 95 -5.33 1.66 -13.19
C SER A 95 -6.82 1.60 -13.44
N CYS A 96 -7.48 0.56 -12.93
CA CYS A 96 -8.92 0.36 -13.08
C CYS A 96 -9.74 1.04 -11.98
N TYR A 97 -9.12 1.78 -11.05
CA TYR A 97 -9.81 2.47 -9.96
C TYR A 97 -9.94 3.98 -10.23
N PRO A 98 -11.14 4.58 -10.05
CA PRO A 98 -12.41 3.93 -9.70
C PRO A 98 -12.95 3.07 -10.84
N LEU A 99 -13.64 1.98 -10.48
CA LEU A 99 -14.19 1.05 -11.47
C LEU A 99 -15.38 1.69 -12.19
N SER A 100 -15.24 1.89 -13.50
CA SER A 100 -16.30 2.27 -14.43
C SER A 100 -16.74 1.06 -15.28
N ASP A 101 -17.91 1.16 -15.92
CA ASP A 101 -18.41 0.14 -16.86
C ASP A 101 -17.41 -0.17 -17.98
N GLU A 102 -16.71 0.85 -18.48
CA GLU A 102 -15.64 0.69 -19.47
C GLU A 102 -14.48 -0.14 -18.91
N SER A 103 -13.93 0.28 -17.75
CA SER A 103 -12.80 -0.42 -17.12
C SER A 103 -13.12 -1.83 -16.62
N ALA A 104 -14.39 -2.11 -16.30
CA ALA A 104 -14.84 -3.43 -15.89
C ALA A 104 -14.83 -4.45 -17.06
N GLY A 105 -14.99 -3.95 -18.30
CA GLY A 105 -14.92 -4.75 -19.53
C GLY A 105 -13.50 -4.95 -20.07
N GLU A 106 -12.51 -4.23 -19.53
CA GLU A 106 -11.12 -4.31 -20.00
C GLU A 106 -10.50 -5.67 -19.74
N GLU A 107 -9.82 -6.23 -20.75
CA GLU A 107 -9.23 -7.57 -20.68
C GLU A 107 -8.26 -7.71 -19.48
N CYS A 108 -7.51 -6.64 -19.17
CA CYS A 108 -6.59 -6.63 -18.04
C CYS A 108 -7.31 -6.79 -16.70
N PHE A 109 -8.49 -6.17 -16.53
CA PHE A 109 -9.30 -6.27 -15.32
C PHE A 109 -9.96 -7.65 -15.20
N LEU A 110 -10.44 -8.21 -16.31
CA LEU A 110 -10.98 -9.57 -16.33
C LEU A 110 -9.92 -10.61 -15.91
N ARG A 111 -8.69 -10.49 -16.42
CA ARG A 111 -7.57 -11.34 -16.02
C ARG A 111 -7.14 -11.13 -14.58
N PHE A 112 -7.20 -9.89 -14.09
CA PHE A 112 -6.99 -9.58 -12.68
C PHE A 112 -7.96 -10.38 -11.80
N ARG A 113 -9.28 -10.31 -12.08
CA ARG A 113 -10.29 -11.05 -11.32
C ARG A 113 -10.08 -12.57 -11.36
N GLN A 114 -9.82 -13.13 -12.55
CA GLN A 114 -9.51 -14.56 -12.70
C GLN A 114 -8.30 -14.98 -11.85
N GLN A 115 -7.28 -14.13 -11.75
CA GLN A 115 -6.09 -14.43 -10.97
C GLN A 115 -6.36 -14.37 -9.46
N LEU A 116 -7.24 -13.48 -8.99
CA LEU A 116 -7.69 -13.44 -7.60
C LEU A 116 -8.48 -14.70 -7.24
N GLU A 117 -9.46 -15.06 -8.07
CA GLU A 117 -10.28 -16.26 -7.90
C GLU A 117 -9.39 -17.51 -7.81
N LYS A 118 -8.39 -17.63 -8.69
CA LYS A 118 -7.41 -18.71 -8.63
C LYS A 118 -6.67 -18.76 -7.28
N TRP A 119 -6.18 -17.62 -6.78
CA TRP A 119 -5.51 -17.59 -5.48
C TRP A 119 -6.44 -17.99 -4.33
N ILE A 120 -7.71 -17.62 -4.41
CA ILE A 120 -8.72 -18.01 -3.42
C ILE A 120 -8.95 -19.52 -3.46
N ILE A 121 -9.16 -20.12 -4.64
CA ILE A 121 -9.34 -21.56 -4.80
C ILE A 121 -8.10 -22.34 -4.31
N ASP A 122 -6.90 -21.90 -4.72
CA ASP A 122 -5.63 -22.50 -4.28
C ASP A 122 -5.49 -22.47 -2.75
N TRP A 123 -5.98 -21.42 -2.09
CA TRP A 123 -5.95 -21.30 -0.63
C TRP A 123 -6.99 -22.20 0.05
N ASP A 124 -8.23 -22.17 -0.43
CA ASP A 124 -9.36 -22.89 0.17
C ASP A 124 -9.14 -24.41 0.18
N THR A 125 -8.49 -24.92 -0.86
CA THR A 125 -8.17 -26.35 -1.00
C THR A 125 -7.20 -26.85 0.08
N ASP A 126 -6.16 -26.08 0.37
CA ASP A 126 -5.01 -26.53 1.19
C ASP A 126 -4.91 -25.85 2.56
N GLY A 127 -5.71 -24.80 2.80
CA GLY A 127 -5.56 -23.89 3.94
C GLY A 127 -4.24 -23.11 3.92
N GLN A 128 -3.47 -23.17 2.82
CA GLN A 128 -2.24 -22.46 2.60
C GLN A 128 -1.87 -22.38 1.11
N TRP A 129 -1.09 -21.38 0.72
CA TRP A 129 -0.46 -21.37 -0.60
C TRP A 129 0.84 -22.16 -0.59
N GLN A 130 0.85 -23.32 -1.26
CA GLN A 130 2.01 -24.20 -1.34
C GLN A 130 3.22 -23.52 -2.00
N ASN A 131 4.41 -23.75 -1.45
CA ASN A 131 5.69 -23.28 -2.00
C ASN A 131 5.79 -21.74 -2.15
N LEU A 132 4.98 -20.97 -1.43
CA LEU A 132 5.10 -19.51 -1.38
C LEU A 132 5.87 -19.04 -0.15
N SER A 133 6.81 -18.11 -0.36
CA SER A 133 7.39 -17.35 0.75
C SER A 133 6.33 -16.46 1.40
N VAL A 134 6.48 -16.21 2.71
CA VAL A 134 5.61 -15.29 3.48
C VAL A 134 5.54 -13.92 2.82
N CYS A 135 6.67 -13.39 2.31
CA CYS A 135 6.69 -12.13 1.56
C CYS A 135 5.76 -12.13 0.35
N LYS A 136 5.81 -13.18 -0.48
CA LYS A 136 4.96 -13.27 -1.67
C LYS A 136 3.49 -13.46 -1.29
N ALA A 137 3.22 -14.21 -0.23
CA ALA A 137 1.87 -14.38 0.29
C ALA A 137 1.26 -13.07 0.82
N LEU A 138 2.01 -12.29 1.60
CA LEU A 138 1.56 -10.97 2.06
C LEU A 138 1.33 -10.00 0.89
N GLN A 139 2.13 -10.12 -0.18
CA GLN A 139 1.88 -9.35 -1.40
C GLN A 139 0.60 -9.78 -2.12
N ARG A 140 0.29 -11.08 -2.20
CA ARG A 140 -1.01 -11.56 -2.72
C ARG A 140 -2.16 -11.04 -1.86
N LEU A 141 -2.02 -11.12 -0.54
CA LEU A 141 -3.01 -10.61 0.41
C LEU A 141 -3.27 -9.11 0.23
N ARG A 142 -2.23 -8.29 0.00
CA ARG A 142 -2.39 -6.86 -0.32
C ARG A 142 -3.29 -6.65 -1.54
N VAL A 143 -3.10 -7.43 -2.61
CA VAL A 143 -3.90 -7.31 -3.84
C VAL A 143 -5.35 -7.77 -3.61
N LEU A 144 -5.55 -8.87 -2.87
CA LEU A 144 -6.90 -9.35 -2.51
C LEU A 144 -7.64 -8.32 -1.65
N ASN A 145 -6.98 -7.74 -0.64
CA ASN A 145 -7.51 -6.62 0.13
C ASN A 145 -7.83 -5.44 -0.78
N GLY A 146 -6.93 -5.13 -1.73
CA GLY A 146 -7.12 -4.18 -2.83
C GLY A 146 -8.49 -4.31 -3.49
N ASN A 147 -8.86 -5.53 -3.89
CA ASN A 147 -10.16 -5.79 -4.49
C ASN A 147 -11.31 -5.35 -3.57
N SER A 148 -11.27 -5.80 -2.32
CA SER A 148 -12.32 -5.56 -1.35
C SER A 148 -12.50 -4.07 -1.00
N TYR A 149 -11.42 -3.31 -0.81
CA TYR A 149 -11.55 -1.90 -0.42
C TYR A 149 -11.61 -0.93 -1.63
N MET A 150 -11.00 -1.24 -2.78
CA MET A 150 -11.03 -0.37 -3.96
C MET A 150 -12.32 -0.55 -4.77
N PHE A 151 -12.78 -1.80 -4.93
CA PHE A 151 -13.94 -2.12 -5.76
C PHE A 151 -15.18 -2.47 -4.94
N LEU A 152 -15.08 -2.40 -3.61
CA LEU A 152 -16.16 -2.69 -2.66
C LEU A 152 -16.75 -4.10 -2.84
N ASP A 153 -15.94 -5.04 -3.33
CA ASP A 153 -16.30 -6.42 -3.58
C ASP A 153 -15.89 -7.31 -2.39
N ASP A 154 -16.89 -7.68 -1.60
CA ASP A 154 -16.74 -8.45 -0.35
C ASP A 154 -16.81 -9.97 -0.53
N ALA A 155 -16.88 -10.47 -1.77
CA ALA A 155 -17.06 -11.89 -2.08
C ALA A 155 -16.00 -12.80 -1.42
N TYR A 156 -14.81 -12.27 -1.14
CA TYR A 156 -13.69 -13.01 -0.58
C TYR A 156 -13.30 -12.60 0.85
N ASP A 157 -14.07 -11.72 1.52
CA ASP A 157 -13.65 -11.12 2.79
C ASP A 157 -13.38 -12.15 3.89
N ASN A 158 -14.21 -13.20 3.99
CA ASN A 158 -14.00 -14.29 4.94
C ASN A 158 -12.66 -15.03 4.72
N ILE A 159 -12.31 -15.27 3.46
CA ILE A 159 -11.09 -15.98 3.08
C ILE A 159 -9.87 -15.07 3.27
N ILE A 160 -10.00 -13.79 2.90
CA ILE A 160 -8.99 -12.75 3.16
C ILE A 160 -8.67 -12.66 4.65
N CYS A 161 -9.69 -12.66 5.52
CA CYS A 161 -9.54 -12.68 6.96
C CYS A 161 -8.79 -13.93 7.46
N ALA A 162 -9.14 -15.11 6.95
CA ALA A 162 -8.45 -16.35 7.28
C ALA A 162 -6.97 -16.34 6.85
N ILE A 163 -6.67 -15.86 5.63
CA ILE A 163 -5.31 -15.70 5.10
C ILE A 163 -4.50 -14.76 6.01
N TYR A 164 -5.06 -13.61 6.38
CA TYR A 164 -4.41 -12.66 7.28
C TYR A 164 -4.05 -13.31 8.62
N HIS A 165 -5.02 -13.98 9.26
CA HIS A 165 -4.79 -14.65 10.53
C HIS A 165 -3.73 -15.76 10.45
N TYR A 166 -3.69 -16.50 9.34
CA TYR A 166 -2.67 -17.53 9.12
C TYR A 166 -1.26 -16.94 9.06
N TYR A 167 -1.07 -15.86 8.29
CA TYR A 167 0.26 -15.27 8.09
C TYR A 167 0.73 -14.37 9.22
N ARG A 168 -0.18 -13.68 9.94
CA ARG A 168 0.23 -12.87 11.10
C ARG A 168 0.92 -13.72 12.20
N MET A 169 0.53 -14.99 12.33
CA MET A 169 1.14 -15.92 13.29
C MET A 169 2.50 -16.47 12.84
N ARG A 170 2.88 -16.26 11.56
CA ARG A 170 4.09 -16.81 10.94
C ARG A 170 5.19 -15.78 10.71
N VAL A 171 4.90 -14.49 10.88
CA VAL A 171 5.93 -13.44 10.83
C VAL A 171 6.65 -13.39 12.18
N PRO A 172 7.96 -13.71 12.24
CA PRO A 172 8.69 -13.80 13.50
C PRO A 172 9.08 -12.41 14.03
N LEU A 173 8.17 -11.75 14.75
CA LEU A 173 8.42 -10.44 15.37
C LEU A 173 9.29 -10.51 16.64
N LYS A 174 9.84 -11.69 16.97
CA LYS A 174 10.76 -11.93 18.08
C LYS A 174 11.97 -12.70 17.58
N GLY A 175 13.16 -12.37 18.08
CA GLY A 175 14.41 -13.08 17.79
C GLY A 175 15.40 -12.26 16.97
N ASN A 176 16.18 -12.94 16.14
CA ASN A 176 17.23 -12.32 15.32
C ASN A 176 16.64 -11.44 14.23
N ILE A 177 17.30 -10.32 13.96
CA ILE A 177 16.88 -9.36 12.95
C ILE A 177 17.53 -9.75 11.63
N ASP A 178 16.70 -10.06 10.65
CA ASP A 178 17.09 -10.36 9.27
C ASP A 178 16.29 -9.46 8.30
N THR A 179 16.89 -9.12 7.17
CA THR A 179 16.32 -8.23 6.15
C THR A 179 14.98 -8.73 5.63
N CYS A 180 14.84 -10.06 5.50
CA CYS A 180 13.58 -10.68 5.08
C CYS A 180 12.47 -10.46 6.11
N ILE A 181 12.79 -10.54 7.41
CA ILE A 181 11.82 -10.35 8.50
C ILE A 181 11.39 -8.89 8.59
N VAL A 182 12.31 -7.93 8.43
CA VAL A 182 11.97 -6.50 8.39
C VAL A 182 10.95 -6.22 7.29
N LYS A 183 11.16 -6.78 6.10
CA LYS A 183 10.21 -6.65 5.00
C LYS A 183 8.84 -7.25 5.31
N GLN A 184 8.80 -8.45 5.87
CA GLN A 184 7.54 -9.12 6.24
C GLN A 184 6.78 -8.35 7.31
N ALA A 185 7.50 -7.82 8.32
CA ALA A 185 6.91 -7.04 9.40
C ALA A 185 6.25 -5.76 8.86
N GLY A 186 6.89 -5.03 7.94
CA GLY A 186 6.30 -3.83 7.33
C GLY A 186 5.05 -4.15 6.53
N MET A 187 5.08 -5.20 5.70
CA MET A 187 3.88 -5.67 4.99
C MET A 187 2.76 -6.07 5.95
N LEU A 188 3.10 -6.74 7.05
CA LEU A 188 2.11 -7.13 8.06
C LEU A 188 1.49 -5.91 8.76
N TYR A 189 2.26 -4.85 9.00
CA TYR A 189 1.76 -3.58 9.53
C TYR A 189 0.74 -2.95 8.58
N GLU A 190 1.06 -2.87 7.27
CA GLU A 190 0.13 -2.39 6.24
C GLU A 190 -1.17 -3.22 6.25
N GLN A 191 -1.06 -4.56 6.28
CA GLN A 191 -2.23 -5.44 6.29
C GLN A 191 -3.07 -5.30 7.56
N ALA A 192 -2.45 -5.10 8.72
CA ALA A 192 -3.16 -4.93 9.99
C ALA A 192 -3.96 -3.62 10.07
N GLY A 193 -3.60 -2.61 9.26
CA GLY A 193 -4.31 -1.33 9.17
C GLY A 193 -5.46 -1.31 8.15
N ILE A 194 -5.57 -2.30 7.26
CA ILE A 194 -6.65 -2.39 6.27
C ILE A 194 -7.91 -2.93 6.95
N THR A 195 -8.98 -2.14 6.97
CA THR A 195 -10.16 -2.40 7.82
C THR A 195 -11.40 -2.95 7.10
N LYS A 196 -11.27 -3.35 5.82
CA LYS A 196 -12.42 -3.73 5.01
C LYS A 196 -12.87 -5.17 5.30
N ALA A 197 -12.00 -6.15 5.00
CA ALA A 197 -12.32 -7.57 5.20
C ALA A 197 -12.27 -8.01 6.68
N TYR A 198 -11.58 -7.24 7.53
CA TYR A 198 -11.47 -7.49 8.97
C TYR A 198 -11.20 -6.17 9.72
N PRO A 199 -11.51 -6.07 11.02
CA PRO A 199 -11.21 -4.87 11.81
C PRO A 199 -9.70 -4.62 11.93
N ALA A 200 -9.31 -3.35 12.14
CA ALA A 200 -7.91 -3.01 12.39
C ALA A 200 -7.34 -3.81 13.57
N ASP A 201 -6.19 -4.45 13.34
CA ASP A 201 -5.48 -5.25 14.34
C ASP A 201 -4.38 -4.41 15.03
N TRP A 202 -4.81 -3.62 16.01
CA TRP A 202 -3.94 -2.71 16.76
C TRP A 202 -2.82 -3.44 17.52
N ASP A 203 -3.06 -4.68 17.95
CA ASP A 203 -2.06 -5.47 18.68
C ASP A 203 -0.93 -5.90 17.74
N THR A 204 -1.27 -6.36 16.54
CA THR A 204 -0.28 -6.67 15.50
C THR A 204 0.50 -5.43 15.09
N MET A 205 -0.17 -4.30 14.86
CA MET A 205 0.51 -3.03 14.53
C MET A 205 1.50 -2.62 15.63
N LYS A 206 1.08 -2.70 16.90
CA LYS A 206 1.92 -2.38 18.06
C LYS A 206 3.11 -3.34 18.18
N ALA A 207 2.91 -4.62 17.91
CA ALA A 207 3.99 -5.61 17.90
C ALA A 207 5.02 -5.30 16.80
N VAL A 208 4.56 -4.96 15.58
CA VAL A 208 5.46 -4.56 14.49
C VAL A 208 6.22 -3.28 14.84
N VAL A 209 5.56 -2.25 15.37
CA VAL A 209 6.21 -0.98 15.75
C VAL A 209 7.32 -1.22 16.78
N ARG A 210 7.09 -2.07 17.78
CA ARG A 210 8.12 -2.46 18.75
C ARG A 210 9.29 -3.18 18.07
N PHE A 211 8.99 -4.10 17.16
CA PHE A 211 10.01 -4.81 16.38
C PHE A 211 10.83 -3.85 15.50
N MET A 212 10.19 -2.96 14.74
CA MET A 212 10.86 -1.97 13.88
C MET A 212 11.73 -1.01 14.69
N SER A 213 11.27 -0.59 15.86
CA SER A 213 12.05 0.26 16.78
C SER A 213 13.34 -0.45 17.23
N ALA A 214 13.25 -1.75 17.56
CA ALA A 214 14.43 -2.55 17.88
C ALA A 214 15.36 -2.76 16.67
N CYS A 215 14.80 -2.82 15.45
CA CYS A 215 15.59 -2.92 14.22
C CYS A 215 16.46 -1.68 13.99
N LEU A 216 15.94 -0.47 14.22
CA LEU A 216 16.72 0.77 14.02
C LEU A 216 18.00 0.84 14.86
N LEU A 217 18.04 0.15 16.01
CA LEU A 217 19.21 0.11 16.90
C LEU A 217 20.30 -0.87 16.42
N LYS A 218 19.97 -1.80 15.53
CA LYS A 218 20.88 -2.87 15.08
C LYS A 218 21.25 -2.79 13.61
N LEU A 219 20.35 -2.26 12.79
CA LEU A 219 20.58 -2.11 11.35
C LEU A 219 21.56 -0.96 11.10
N ARG A 220 22.33 -1.08 10.01
CA ARG A 220 23.20 0.01 9.55
C ARG A 220 22.33 1.21 9.18
N ALA A 221 22.65 2.38 9.73
CA ALA A 221 21.99 3.63 9.35
C ALA A 221 22.00 3.82 7.83
N ASP A 222 20.91 4.35 7.29
CA ASP A 222 20.69 4.61 5.87
C ASP A 222 20.73 3.36 4.94
N SER A 223 20.73 2.14 5.48
CA SER A 223 20.43 0.94 4.70
C SER A 223 18.96 0.90 4.28
N ASP A 224 18.64 0.14 3.23
CA ASP A 224 17.26 -0.01 2.74
C ASP A 224 16.32 -0.54 3.85
N GLU A 225 16.78 -1.50 4.65
CA GLU A 225 16.02 -2.04 5.77
C GLU A 225 15.84 -1.03 6.90
N TRP A 226 16.86 -0.22 7.17
CA TRP A 226 16.77 0.84 8.17
C TRP A 226 15.77 1.92 7.73
N LEU A 227 15.82 2.33 6.46
CA LEU A 227 14.88 3.29 5.87
C LEU A 227 13.44 2.74 5.85
N TYR A 228 13.27 1.45 5.56
CA TYR A 228 11.95 0.81 5.56
C TYR A 228 11.38 0.66 6.99
N ALA A 229 12.21 0.29 7.97
CA ALA A 229 11.79 0.28 9.38
C ALA A 229 11.42 1.70 9.85
N LEU A 230 12.21 2.70 9.48
CA LEU A 230 11.93 4.10 9.80
C LEU A 230 10.62 4.58 9.17
N SER A 231 10.33 4.22 7.91
CA SER A 231 9.10 4.66 7.24
C SER A 231 7.84 4.13 7.96
N VAL A 232 7.85 2.87 8.41
CA VAL A 232 6.74 2.28 9.18
C VAL A 232 6.53 3.02 10.52
N LEU A 233 7.62 3.39 11.20
CA LEU A 233 7.53 4.12 12.46
C LEU A 233 7.01 5.56 12.27
N ILE A 234 7.45 6.23 11.20
CA ILE A 234 6.94 7.55 10.82
C ILE A 234 5.46 7.46 10.49
N GLU A 235 5.05 6.48 9.68
CA GLU A 235 3.65 6.27 9.33
C GLU A 235 2.78 6.07 10.58
N ASN A 236 3.19 5.19 11.50
CA ASN A 236 2.47 4.98 12.76
C ASN A 236 2.32 6.28 13.55
N LYS A 237 3.38 7.08 13.64
CA LYS A 237 3.34 8.37 14.33
C LYS A 237 2.39 9.35 13.64
N CYS A 238 2.41 9.43 12.31
CA CYS A 238 1.48 10.24 11.53
C CYS A 238 0.02 9.81 11.78
N GLN A 239 -0.27 8.51 11.78
CA GLN A 239 -1.61 8.00 12.08
C GLN A 239 -2.10 8.38 13.49
N HIS A 240 -1.22 8.34 14.49
CA HIS A 240 -1.55 8.81 15.85
C HIS A 240 -1.86 10.31 15.90
N ILE A 241 -1.02 11.14 15.27
CA ILE A 241 -1.24 12.59 15.20
C ILE A 241 -2.57 12.89 14.49
N MET A 242 -2.86 12.23 13.36
CA MET A 242 -4.12 12.43 12.64
C MET A 242 -5.33 12.09 13.52
N LYS A 243 -5.29 10.98 14.27
CA LYS A 243 -6.37 10.62 15.19
C LYS A 243 -6.56 11.64 16.32
N GLU A 244 -5.48 12.18 16.87
CA GLU A 244 -5.54 13.21 17.91
C GLU A 244 -6.15 14.50 17.37
N VAL A 245 -5.72 14.94 16.18
CA VAL A 245 -6.28 16.13 15.50
C VAL A 245 -7.76 15.93 15.17
N SER A 246 -8.16 14.77 14.65
CA SER A 246 -9.57 14.47 14.38
C SER A 246 -10.43 14.56 15.65
N ARG A 247 -9.97 13.98 16.77
CA ARG A 247 -10.70 14.09 18.06
C ARG A 247 -10.83 15.53 18.55
N GLN A 248 -9.79 16.35 18.37
CA GLN A 248 -9.84 17.76 18.74
C GLN A 248 -10.87 18.51 17.90
N ILE A 249 -10.91 18.27 16.58
CA ILE A 249 -11.88 18.87 15.67
C ILE A 249 -13.31 18.44 16.06
N ASP A 250 -13.54 17.15 16.29
CA ASP A 250 -14.85 16.63 16.70
C ASP A 250 -15.29 17.25 18.04
N SER A 251 -14.36 17.40 19.00
CA SER A 251 -14.66 18.05 20.29
C SER A 251 -15.00 19.54 20.18
N CYS A 252 -14.45 20.25 19.19
CA CYS A 252 -14.76 21.66 18.91
C CYS A 252 -16.13 21.84 18.24
N HIS A 253 -16.60 20.84 17.48
CA HIS A 253 -17.93 20.88 16.84
C HIS A 253 -19.09 20.56 17.80
N TYR A 254 -18.81 20.10 19.03
CA TYR A 254 -19.80 19.96 20.11
C TYR A 254 -19.92 21.21 21.01
N VAL A 255 -19.24 22.31 20.67
CA VAL A 255 -19.34 23.60 21.38
C VAL A 255 -19.98 24.66 20.48
N TYR A 256 -21.19 24.39 20.00
CA TYR A 256 -22.10 25.43 19.50
C TYR A 256 -23.52 25.07 19.95
N PRO A 257 -24.10 25.79 20.94
CA PRO A 257 -25.52 25.68 21.28
C PRO A 257 -26.43 26.25 20.19
#